data_AF-A0A2G5BDG2-F1
#
_entry.id   AF-A0A2G5BDG2-F1
#
_cell.length_a   1.000
_cell.length_b   1.000
_cell.length_c   1.000
_cell.angle_alpha   90.00
_cell.angle_beta   90.00
_cell.angle_gamma   90.00
#
_symmetry.space_group_name_H-M   'P 1'
#
loop_
_entity.id
_entity.type
_entity.pdbx_description
1 polymer ?
#
loop_
_entity_poly.entity_id
_entity_poly.type
_entity_poly.pdbx_seq_one_letter_code
_entity_poly.pdbx_strand_id
1 'polypeptide(L)' 'MCTAFNKLPPKKEYPDYYVEIQKPIALDIIKGKITRGAYSSIAEFVADIDLMCDNAQKYNIPDSYIYEVAGDIR' A
#
# COMPACT_ATOMS: atom_id res chain seq x y z
N MET A 1 -9.63 0.45 13.68
CA MET A 1 -9.04 1.12 12.50
C MET A 1 -7.92 0.23 11.98
N CYS A 2 -7.99 -0.17 10.71
CA CYS A 2 -6.98 -1.02 10.09
C CYS A 2 -5.64 -0.27 9.99
N THR A 3 -4.61 -0.73 10.70
CA THR A 3 -3.28 -0.11 10.69
C THR A 3 -2.38 -0.63 9.57
N ALA A 4 -2.81 -1.67 8.85
CA ALA A 4 -2.02 -2.37 7.85
C ALA A 4 -1.58 -1.50 6.65
N PHE A 5 -2.36 -0.46 6.32
CA PHE A 5 -2.06 0.46 5.23
C PHE A 5 -1.15 1.63 5.66
N ASN A 6 -0.94 1.82 6.97
CA ASN A 6 -0.21 2.99 7.45
C ASN A 6 1.30 2.88 7.26
N LYS A 7 1.86 1.67 7.35
CA LYS A 7 3.29 1.39 7.27
C LYS A 7 3.53 0.05 6.61
N LEU A 8 4.68 -0.07 5.93
CA LEU A 8 5.11 -1.36 5.39
C LEU A 8 5.40 -2.38 6.51
N PRO A 9 5.15 -3.69 6.26
CA PRO A 9 5.56 -4.75 7.16
C PRO A 9 7.07 -4.69 7.46
N PRO A 10 7.54 -4.95 8.69
CA PRO A 10 8.97 -4.96 8.98
C PRO A 10 9.68 -6.04 8.14
N LYS A 11 10.65 -5.64 7.29
CA LYS A 11 11.39 -6.56 6.40
C LYS A 11 12.08 -7.73 7.10
N LYS A 12 12.45 -7.55 8.37
CA LYS A 12 13.07 -8.62 9.18
C LYS A 12 12.06 -9.72 9.54
N GLU A 13 10.79 -9.36 9.72
CA GLU A 13 9.71 -10.27 10.10
C GLU A 13 9.00 -10.85 8.88
N TYR A 14 8.90 -10.06 7.80
CA TYR A 14 8.21 -10.41 6.56
C TYR A 14 9.14 -10.26 5.35
N PRO A 15 10.21 -11.06 5.23
CA PRO A 15 11.14 -10.96 4.11
C PRO A 15 10.49 -11.36 2.77
N ASP A 16 9.56 -12.30 2.80
CA ASP A 16 8.74 -12.80 1.69
C ASP A 16 7.87 -11.72 1.06
N TYR A 17 7.29 -10.82 1.87
CA TYR A 17 6.57 -9.64 1.37
C TYR A 17 7.40 -8.86 0.35
N TYR A 18 8.69 -8.67 0.62
CA TYR A 18 9.61 -7.92 -0.25
C TYR A 18 10.15 -8.74 -1.44
N VAL A 19 9.86 -10.05 -1.48
CA VAL A 19 10.12 -10.91 -2.64
C VAL A 19 8.91 -10.89 -3.57
N GLU A 20 7.69 -10.96 -3.02
CA GLU A 20 6.45 -11.01 -3.79
C GLU A 20 5.99 -9.63 -4.29
N ILE A 21 6.15 -8.60 -3.45
CA ILE A 21 5.74 -7.22 -3.74
C ILE A 21 6.91 -6.43 -4.32
N GLN A 22 6.82 -6.12 -5.60
CA GLN A 22 7.89 -5.46 -6.35
C GLN A 22 8.03 -3.98 -6.01
N LYS A 23 6.93 -3.30 -5.69
CA LYS A 23 6.90 -1.86 -5.37
C LYS A 23 6.17 -1.63 -4.05
N PRO A 24 6.80 -1.91 -2.90
CA PRO A 24 6.20 -1.67 -1.59
C PRO A 24 5.80 -0.20 -1.42
N ILE A 25 4.57 0.04 -1.01
CA ILE A 25 4.06 1.37 -0.68
C ILE A 25 3.05 1.31 0.48
N ALA A 26 2.95 2.40 1.23
CA ALA A 26 2.02 2.58 2.35
C ALA A 26 1.65 4.07 2.49
N LEU A 27 0.62 4.38 3.29
CA LEU A 27 0.11 5.74 3.47
C LEU A 27 1.15 6.72 4.03
N ASP A 28 2.06 6.29 4.89
CA ASP A 28 3.14 7.15 5.39
C ASP A 28 4.10 7.60 4.28
N ILE A 29 4.43 6.70 3.35
CA ILE A 29 5.23 6.98 2.16
C ILE A 29 4.48 7.93 1.23
N ILE A 30 3.20 7.66 0.95
CA ILE A 30 2.33 8.50 0.10
C ILE A 30 2.22 9.90 0.70
N LYS A 31 1.97 10.02 2.01
CA LYS A 31 1.95 11.29 2.73
C LYS A 31 3.28 12.02 2.61
N GLY A 32 4.40 11.31 2.73
CA GLY A 32 5.73 11.86 2.49
C GLY A 32 5.90 12.42 1.07
N LYS A 33 5.37 11.74 0.05
CA LYS A 33 5.38 12.22 -1.35
C LYS A 33 4.54 13.50 -1.51
N ILE A 34 3.37 13.59 -0.87
CA ILE A 34 2.54 14.81 -0.86
C ILE A 34 3.33 15.97 -0.25
N THR A 35 3.88 15.81 0.95
CA THR A 35 4.59 16.89 1.66
C THR A 35 5.80 17.40 0.87
N ARG A 36 6.46 16.55 0.08
CA ARG A 36 7.60 16.92 -0.77
C ARG A 36 7.21 17.48 -2.14
N GLY A 37 5.91 17.56 -2.46
CA GLY A 37 5.45 17.98 -3.79
C GLY A 37 5.85 17.00 -4.90
N ALA A 38 5.96 15.71 -4.59
CA ALA A 38 6.48 14.70 -5.53
C ALA A 38 5.45 14.23 -6.57
N TYR A 39 4.21 14.71 -6.51
CA TYR A 39 3.16 14.41 -7.48
C TYR A 39 2.96 15.60 -8.40
N SER A 40 3.13 15.39 -9.70
CA SER A 40 2.90 16.40 -10.73
C SER A 40 1.43 16.48 -11.14
N SER A 41 0.64 15.45 -10.78
CA SER A 41 -0.79 15.38 -11.07
C SER A 41 -1.53 14.55 -10.02
N ILE A 42 -2.85 14.75 -9.93
CA ILE A 42 -3.74 13.91 -9.10
C ILE A 42 -3.69 12.45 -9.56
N ALA A 43 -3.52 12.20 -10.86
CA ALA A 43 -3.45 10.83 -11.40
C ALA A 43 -2.27 10.03 -10.83
N GLU A 44 -1.11 10.68 -10.60
CA GLU A 44 0.03 10.00 -9.98
C GLU A 44 -0.21 9.67 -8.50
N PHE A 45 -0.96 10.51 -7.78
CA PHE A 45 -1.38 10.21 -6.41
C PHE A 45 -2.36 9.04 -6.37
N VAL A 46 -3.37 9.04 -7.25
CA VAL A 46 -4.34 7.94 -7.36
C VAL A 46 -3.65 6.63 -7.72
N ALA A 47 -2.69 6.65 -8.65
CA ALA A 47 -1.92 5.46 -9.03
C ALA A 47 -1.15 4.84 -7.85
N ASP A 48 -0.66 5.65 -6.91
CA ASP A 48 0.01 5.17 -5.70
C ASP A 48 -0.98 4.58 -4.68
N ILE A 49 -2.21 5.11 -4.60
CA ILE A 49 -3.30 4.55 -3.80
C ILE A 49 -3.74 3.20 -4.38
N ASP A 50 -3.93 3.12 -5.69
CA ASP A 50 -4.25 1.87 -6.39
C ASP A 50 -3.16 0.83 -6.18
N LEU A 51 -1.89 1.21 -6.33
CA LEU A 51 -0.76 0.31 -6.09
C LEU A 51 -0.72 -0.23 -4.66
N MET A 52 -1.05 0.62 -3.67
CA MET A 52 -1.15 0.18 -2.28
C MET A 52 -2.25 -0.87 -2.08
N CYS A 53 -3.41 -0.68 -2.70
CA CYS A 53 -4.53 -1.61 -2.64
C CYS A 53 -4.21 -2.92 -3.38
N ASP A 54 -3.60 -2.83 -4.58
CA ASP A 54 -3.16 -3.99 -5.36
C ASP A 54 -2.12 -4.83 -4.61
N ASN A 55 -1.14 -4.19 -3.96
CA ASN A 55 -0.17 -4.89 -3.13
C ASN A 55 -0.82 -5.59 -1.95
N ALA A 56 -1.82 -4.95 -1.32
CA ALA A 56 -2.57 -5.55 -0.22
C ALA A 56 -3.36 -6.78 -0.70
N GLN A 57 -4.08 -6.69 -1.82
CA GLN A 57 -4.85 -7.81 -2.37
C GLN A 57 -3.95 -8.92 -2.93
N LYS A 58 -2.76 -8.59 -3.43
CA LYS A 58 -1.80 -9.58 -3.92
C LYS A 58 -1.18 -10.42 -2.81
N TYR A 59 -0.83 -9.78 -1.68
CA TYR A 59 -0.13 -10.45 -0.59
C TYR A 59 -1.07 -11.11 0.42
N ASN A 60 -2.26 -10.53 0.63
CA ASN A 60 -3.21 -11.06 1.61
C ASN A 60 -4.18 -12.05 0.95
N ILE A 61 -4.60 -13.06 1.71
CA ILE A 61 -5.52 -14.09 1.25
C ILE A 61 -6.88 -13.45 0.88
N PRO A 62 -7.53 -13.87 -0.21
CA PRO A 62 -8.92 -13.48 -0.51
C PRO A 62 -9.84 -13.70 0.71
N ASP A 63 -10.82 -12.83 0.90
CA ASP A 63 -11.73 -12.80 2.06
C ASP A 63 -11.07 -12.42 3.41
N SER A 64 -9.76 -12.17 3.45
CA SER A 64 -9.15 -11.60 4.66
C SER A 64 -9.61 -10.15 4.85
N TYR A 65 -9.70 -9.71 6.11
CA TYR A 65 -10.11 -8.34 6.44
C TYR A 65 -9.28 -7.27 5.69
N ILE A 66 -7.98 -7.50 5.48
CA ILE A 66 -7.11 -6.55 4.76
C ILE A 66 -7.44 -6.55 3.25
N TYR A 67 -7.75 -7.71 2.69
CA TYR A 67 -8.15 -7.83 1.28
C TYR A 67 -9.46 -7.09 1.01
N GLU A 68 -10.48 -7.27 1.86
CA GLU A 68 -11.78 -6.60 1.73
C GLU A 68 -11.63 -5.08 1.89
N VAL A 69 -10.91 -4.62 2.92
CA VAL A 69 -10.69 -3.18 3.14
C VAL A 69 -9.93 -2.54 1.98
N ALA A 70 -9.00 -3.25 1.33
CA ALA A 70 -8.33 -2.75 0.13
C ALA A 70 -9.31 -2.56 -1.05
N GLY A 71 -10.36 -3.38 -1.13
CA GLY A 71 -11.45 -3.21 -2.10
C GLY A 71 -12.31 -1.97 -1.82
N ASP A 72 -12.62 -1.71 -0.55
CA ASP A 72 -13.45 -0.56 -0.13
C ASP A 72 -12.75 0.81 -0.26
N ILE A 73 -11.42 0.83 -0.38
CA ILE A 73 -10.65 2.08 -0.56
C ILE A 73 -10.76 2.62 -2.00
N ARG A 74 -11.09 1.76 -2.96
CA ARG A 74 -11.32 2.13 -4.37
C ARG A 74 -12.69 2.76 -4.58
#